data_AF-A0A7V0R4D8-F1
#
_entry.id   AF-A0A7V0R4D8-F1
#
_cell.length_a   1.000
_cell.length_b   1.000
_cell.length_c   1.000
_cell.angle_alpha   90.00
_cell.angle_beta   90.00
_cell.angle_gamma   90.00
#
_symmetry.space_group_name_H-M   'P 1'
#
loop_
_entity.id
_entity.type
_entity.pdbx_description
1 polymer ?
#
loop_
_entity_poly.entity_id
_entity_poly.type
_entity_poly.pdbx_seq_one_letter_code
_entity_poly.pdbx_strand_id
1 'polypeptide(L)' 'TDESEENMVVTEFRKGYMLKDRVLRASLVGVSKKQSNNIKTDPEEE' A
#
# COMPACT_ATOMS: atom_id res chain seq x y z
N THR A 1 -3.01 -17.98 -3.30
CA THR A 1 -1.68 -17.82 -3.93
C THR A 1 -1.38 -16.35 -4.12
N ASP A 2 -1.45 -15.54 -3.06
CA ASP A 2 -1.14 -14.11 -3.14
C ASP A 2 -0.54 -13.63 -1.81
N GLU A 3 0.59 -14.22 -1.42
CA GLU A 3 1.45 -13.65 -0.37
C GLU A 3 2.43 -12.70 -1.04
N SER A 4 1.98 -11.47 -1.37
CA SER A 4 2.92 -10.41 -1.69
C SER A 4 3.79 -10.16 -0.47
N GLU A 5 5.11 -10.15 -0.65
CA GLU A 5 6.09 -9.97 0.43
C GLU A 5 5.81 -8.66 1.19
N GLU A 6 6.11 -8.61 2.50
CA GLU A 6 5.80 -7.46 3.34
C GLU A 6 6.49 -6.18 2.85
N ASN A 7 5.80 -5.04 2.93
CA ASN A 7 6.26 -3.73 2.46
C ASN A 7 6.44 -3.64 0.93
N MET A 8 5.84 -4.54 0.17
CA MET A 8 5.79 -4.48 -1.28
C MET A 8 4.61 -3.64 -1.76
N VAL A 9 4.78 -2.94 -2.88
CA VAL A 9 3.68 -2.24 -3.55
C VAL A 9 2.83 -3.26 -4.30
N VAL A 10 1.57 -3.41 -3.89
CA VAL A 10 0.64 -4.38 -4.51
C VAL A 10 -0.11 -3.72 -5.66
N THR A 11 -0.55 -2.48 -5.47
CA THR A 11 -1.34 -1.75 -6.47
C THR A 11 -0.96 -0.27 -6.51
N GLU A 12 -0.98 0.31 -7.71
CA GLU A 12 -0.79 1.74 -7.92
C GLU A 12 -2.10 2.37 -8.41
N PHE A 13 -2.67 3.25 -7.59
CA PHE A 13 -3.93 3.92 -7.89
C PHE A 13 -3.72 5.23 -8.65
N ARG A 14 -2.53 5.82 -8.53
CA ARG A 14 -2.20 7.12 -9.13
C ARG A 14 -0.70 7.27 -9.30
N LYS A 15 -0.30 7.67 -10.50
CA LYS A 15 1.09 7.94 -10.86
C LYS A 15 1.63 9.19 -10.14
N GLY A 16 2.82 9.04 -9.60
CA GLY A 16 3.73 10.11 -9.19
C GLY A 16 4.64 10.52 -10.34
N TYR A 17 5.37 11.60 -10.14
CA TYR A 17 6.32 12.15 -11.12
C TYR A 17 7.61 12.55 -10.41
N MET A 18 8.73 12.25 -11.06
CA MET A 18 10.06 12.70 -10.64
C MET A 18 10.72 13.43 -11.81
N LEU A 19 11.39 14.54 -11.51
CA LEU A 19 12.24 15.25 -12.45
C LEU A 19 13.69 15.07 -11.99
N LYS A 20 14.44 14.22 -12.70
CA LYS A 20 15.78 13.78 -12.26
C LYS A 20 15.69 13.25 -10.83
N ASP A 21 16.34 13.92 -9.88
CA ASP A 21 16.38 13.51 -8.47
C ASP A 21 15.30 14.18 -7.60
N ARG A 22 14.49 15.09 -8.19
CA ARG A 22 13.46 15.83 -7.45
C ARG A 22 12.09 15.20 -7.65
N VAL A 23 11.45 14.79 -6.55
CA VAL A 23 10.05 14.34 -6.54
C VAL A 23 9.12 15.54 -6.77
N LEU A 24 8.35 15.51 -7.85
CA LEU A 24 7.31 16.52 -8.14
C LEU A 24 5.97 16.12 -7.50
N ARG A 25 5.70 14.82 -7.45
CA ARG A 25 4.49 14.26 -6.83
C ARG A 25 4.73 12.80 -6.45
N ALA A 26 4.33 12.41 -5.23
CA ALA A 26 4.35 11.01 -4.83
C ALA A 26 3.25 10.19 -5.54
N SER A 27 3.55 8.93 -5.83
CA SER A 27 2.53 7.95 -6.27
C SER A 27 1.64 7.57 -5.09
N LEU A 28 0.35 7.34 -5.37
CA LEU A 28 -0.58 6.76 -4.39
C LEU A 28 -0.64 5.26 -4.62
N VAL A 29 -0.13 4.50 -3.65
CA VAL A 29 0.05 3.05 -3.74
C VAL A 29 -0.56 2.35 -2.54
N GLY A 30 -1.08 1.13 -2.77
CA GLY A 30 -1.40 0.18 -1.72
C GLY A 30 -0.17 -0.68 -1.43
N VAL A 31 0.19 -0.81 -0.16
CA VAL A 31 1.31 -1.66 0.29
C VAL A 31 0.80 -2.93 0.96
N SER A 32 1.50 -4.04 0.77
CA SER A 32 1.26 -5.27 1.50
C SER A 32 1.76 -5.09 2.93
N LYS A 33 0.84 -5.29 3.88
CA LYS A 33 1.18 -5.39 5.30
C LYS A 33 0.91 -6.81 5.74
N LYS A 34 1.93 -7.50 6.26
CA LYS A 34 1.72 -8.80 6.88
C LYS A 34 0.87 -8.57 8.13
N GLN A 35 -0.27 -9.26 8.23
CA GLN A 35 -1.06 -9.21 9.45
C GLN A 35 -0.27 -9.92 10.55
N SER A 36 0.38 -9.15 11.44
CA SER A 36 0.79 -9.67 12.73
C SER A 36 -0.50 -9.99 13.47
N ASN A 37 -0.75 -11.28 13.76
CA ASN A 37 -1.92 -11.77 14.51
C ASN A 37 -2.08 -11.03 15.85
N ASN A 38 -2.72 -9.87 15.85
CA ASN A 38 -3.32 -9.25 17.02
C ASN A 38 -4.31 -8.16 16.59
N ILE A 39 -5.49 -8.22 17.18
CA ILE A 39 -6.60 -7.27 17.12
C ILE A 39 -7.56 -7.50 15.94
N LYS A 40 -8.54 -8.37 16.21
CA LYS A 40 -9.87 -8.27 15.63
C LYS A 40 -10.48 -6.94 16.07
N THR A 41 -10.81 -6.07 15.13
CA THR A 41 -11.89 -5.10 15.28
C THR A 41 -12.55 -4.97 13.92
N ASP A 42 -13.38 -5.96 13.60
CA ASP A 42 -14.61 -5.65 12.89
C ASP A 42 -15.50 -4.88 13.88
N PRO A 43 -16.13 -3.81 13.43
CA PRO A 43 -17.57 -3.92 13.33
C PRO A 43 -18.07 -3.63 11.92
N GLU A 44 -18.92 -4.55 11.47
CA GLU A 44 -19.77 -4.52 10.29
C GLU A 44 -20.87 -3.43 10.39
N GLU A 45 -21.29 -2.94 9.20
CA GLU A 45 -22.61 -2.38 8.80
C GLU A 45 -23.08 -1.06 9.46
N GLU A 46 -23.65 -0.06 8.77
CA GLU A 46 -24.44 0.01 7.52
C GLU A 46 -23.92 1.04 6.48
#